data_AF-A0A3A0AQN9-F1
#
_entry.id   AF-A0A3A0AQN9-F1
#
_cell.length_a   1.000
_cell.length_b   1.000
_cell.length_c   1.000
_cell.angle_alpha   90.00
_cell.angle_beta   90.00
_cell.angle_gamma   90.00
#
_symmetry.space_group_name_H-M   'P 1'
#
loop_
_entity.id
_entity.type
_entity.pdbx_description
1 polymer ?
#
loop_
_entity_poly.entity_id
_entity_poly.type
_entity_poly.pdbx_seq_one_letter_code
_entity_poly.pdbx_strand_id
1 'polypeptide(L)'
;MGHAADKVELLILGGTWSAYSKDYREWFIQRCFDAMNAAGNPAYAGSSSLAEAQAYNVTAAHRNVGLVVETRPDWVTPDEIRHLRKLGVTKVQIGVQSLDDEILALNKRPKTARISPVSSMIRLSARTS
;
A
#
# COMPACT_ATOMS: atom_id res chain seq x y z
N MET A 1 -15.00 24.10 -6.00
CA MET A 1 -13.72 23.41 -5.76
C MET A 1 -13.24 23.84 -4.38
N GLY A 2 -13.62 23.09 -3.34
CA GLY A 2 -13.46 23.50 -1.93
C GLY A 2 -13.57 22.31 -0.99
N HIS A 3 -13.00 21.17 -1.39
CA HIS A 3 -12.96 20.00 -0.53
C HIS A 3 -11.86 20.20 0.51
N ALA A 4 -12.21 20.08 1.79
CA ALA A 4 -11.23 19.99 2.86
C ALA A 4 -10.40 18.72 2.61
N ALA A 5 -9.14 18.91 2.23
CA ALA A 5 -8.18 17.82 2.03
C ALA A 5 -7.43 17.49 3.33
N ASP A 6 -8.05 17.72 4.49
CA ASP A 6 -7.45 17.49 5.81
C ASP A 6 -7.19 16.01 6.07
N LYS A 7 -7.97 15.15 5.43
CA LYS A 7 -7.85 13.69 5.45
C LYS A 7 -7.75 13.14 4.04
N VAL A 8 -6.69 12.38 3.80
CA VAL A 8 -6.36 11.78 2.50
C VAL A 8 -6.32 10.26 2.64
N GLU A 9 -6.91 9.54 1.69
CA GLU A 9 -6.66 8.10 1.48
C GLU A 9 -5.77 7.96 0.24
N LEU A 10 -4.55 7.46 0.42
CA LEU A 10 -3.61 7.24 -0.67
C LEU A 10 -3.87 5.87 -1.31
N LEU A 11 -4.12 5.85 -2.62
CA LEU A 11 -4.33 4.62 -3.38
C LEU A 11 -3.15 4.41 -4.33
N ILE A 12 -2.42 3.32 -4.13
CA ILE A 12 -1.38 2.86 -5.04
C ILE A 12 -1.95 1.75 -5.90
N LEU A 13 -2.31 2.13 -7.13
CA LEU A 13 -2.93 1.26 -8.12
C LEU A 13 -1.88 0.64 -9.04
N GLY A 14 -2.09 -0.63 -9.38
CA GLY A 14 -1.19 -1.39 -10.24
C GLY A 14 -0.87 -2.76 -9.66
N GLY A 15 -1.38 -3.81 -10.30
CA GLY A 15 -1.19 -5.21 -9.92
C GLY A 15 0.25 -5.75 -10.01
N THR A 16 1.26 -4.88 -10.06
CA THR A 16 2.70 -5.24 -10.03
C THR A 16 3.45 -4.56 -8.87
N TRP A 17 2.76 -3.93 -7.91
CA TRP A 17 3.40 -3.31 -6.74
C TRP A 17 4.46 -4.19 -6.08
N SER A 18 4.11 -5.44 -5.77
CA SER A 18 5.00 -6.38 -5.09
C SER A 18 6.17 -6.86 -5.95
N ALA A 19 6.17 -6.59 -7.26
CA ALA A 19 7.30 -6.90 -8.15
C ALA A 19 8.46 -5.90 -8.02
N TYR A 20 8.23 -4.71 -7.46
CA TYR A 20 9.28 -3.74 -7.21
C TYR A 20 10.14 -4.13 -5.99
N SER A 21 11.41 -3.71 -6.00
CA SER A 21 12.30 -3.89 -4.85
C SER A 21 11.73 -3.21 -3.60
N LYS A 22 12.08 -3.72 -2.41
CA LYS A 22 11.62 -3.14 -1.15
C LYS A 22 12.11 -1.70 -0.98
N ASP A 23 13.35 -1.42 -1.37
CA ASP A 23 13.95 -0.07 -1.30
C ASP A 23 13.19 0.93 -2.18
N TYR A 24 12.81 0.53 -3.40
CA TYR A 24 12.01 1.39 -4.27
C TYR A 24 10.63 1.64 -3.68
N ARG A 25 9.97 0.59 -3.18
CA ARG A 25 8.65 0.72 -2.54
C ARG A 25 8.68 1.66 -1.34
N GLU A 26 9.68 1.51 -0.48
CA GLU A 26 9.86 2.36 0.69
C GLU A 26 10.13 3.82 0.29
N TRP A 27 11.07 4.05 -0.63
CA TRP A 27 11.35 5.37 -1.18
C TRP A 27 10.11 6.01 -1.80
N PHE A 28 9.34 5.24 -2.59
CA PHE A 28 8.15 5.74 -3.27
C PHE A 28 7.09 6.20 -2.26
N ILE A 29 6.79 5.37 -1.26
CA ILE A 29 5.84 5.73 -0.20
C ILE A 29 6.34 6.93 0.60
N GLN A 30 7.63 7.00 0.91
CA GLN A 30 8.23 8.16 1.58
C GLN A 30 7.99 9.45 0.77
N ARG A 31 8.20 9.43 -0.55
CA ARG A 31 7.95 10.59 -1.40
C ARG A 31 6.48 11.00 -1.44
N CYS A 32 5.55 10.04 -1.38
CA CYS A 32 4.13 10.36 -1.24
C CYS A 32 3.82 11.08 0.09
N PHE A 33 4.38 10.60 1.20
CA PHE A 33 4.26 11.28 2.50
C PHE A 33 4.88 12.68 2.47
N ASP A 34 6.06 12.84 1.89
CA ASP A 34 6.71 14.14 1.77
C ASP A 34 5.86 15.14 0.99
N ALA A 35 5.22 14.69 -0.10
CA ALA A 35 4.33 15.53 -0.90
C ALA A 35 3.11 16.00 -0.08
N MET A 36 2.49 15.10 0.68
CA MET A 36 1.38 15.45 1.58
C MET A 36 1.83 16.43 2.68
N ASN A 37 3.02 16.22 3.25
CA ASN A 37 3.60 17.06 4.28
C ASN A 37 3.92 18.48 3.77
N ALA A 38 4.48 18.59 2.56
CA ALA A 38 4.83 19.86 1.94
C ALA A 38 3.60 20.68 1.50
N ALA A 39 2.52 20.03 1.04
CA ALA A 39 1.35 20.70 0.49
C ALA A 39 0.68 21.68 1.48
N GLY A 40 0.78 21.43 2.79
CA GLY A 40 0.27 22.31 3.84
C GLY A 40 1.33 23.04 4.66
N ASN A 41 2.62 22.83 4.35
CA ASN A 41 3.73 23.47 5.04
C ASN A 41 4.88 23.78 4.06
N PRO A 42 4.97 25.02 3.55
CA PRO A 42 6.07 25.44 2.67
C PRO A 42 7.47 25.35 3.29
N ALA A 43 7.57 25.30 4.63
CA ALA A 43 8.85 25.16 5.34
C ALA A 43 9.29 23.69 5.51
N TYR A 44 8.48 22.72 5.07
CA TYR A 44 8.84 21.32 5.13
C TYR A 44 9.98 21.00 4.14
N ALA A 45 11.12 20.55 4.64
CA ALA A 45 12.34 20.32 3.85
C ALA A 45 12.46 18.89 3.28
N GLY A 46 11.44 18.05 3.47
CA GLY A 46 11.51 16.61 3.18
C GLY A 46 12.01 15.79 4.36
N SER A 47 11.83 14.48 4.28
CA SER A 47 12.29 13.51 5.29
C SER A 47 13.54 12.76 4.84
N SER A 48 14.36 12.33 5.81
CA SER A 48 15.51 11.44 5.59
C SER A 48 15.13 9.97 5.52
N SER A 49 13.98 9.59 6.10
CA SER A 49 13.46 8.22 6.12
C SER A 49 11.93 8.17 6.02
N LEU A 50 11.40 7.01 5.63
CA LEU A 50 9.95 6.78 5.64
C LEU A 50 9.34 6.99 7.05
N ALA A 51 10.01 6.51 8.09
CA ALA A 51 9.53 6.64 9.47
C ALA A 51 9.39 8.12 9.89
N GLU A 52 10.34 8.96 9.50
CA GLU A 52 10.28 10.41 9.74
C GLU A 52 9.12 11.05 8.95
N ALA A 53 8.96 10.69 7.68
CA ALA A 53 7.85 11.17 6.83
C ALA A 53 6.48 10.84 7.45
N GLN A 54 6.32 9.59 7.91
CA GLN A 54 5.12 9.09 8.58
C GLN A 54 4.88 9.81 9.91
N ALA A 55 5.91 9.97 10.75
CA ALA A 55 5.80 10.63 12.05
C ALA A 55 5.36 12.09 11.89
N TYR A 56 5.93 12.80 10.91
CA TYR A 56 5.51 14.15 10.57
C TYR A 56 4.04 14.20 10.09
N ASN A 57 3.65 13.24 9.26
CA ASN A 57 2.30 13.22 8.67
C ASN A 57 1.16 13.02 9.69
N VAL A 58 1.46 12.51 10.89
CA VAL A 58 0.48 12.36 11.98
C VAL A 58 -0.22 13.67 12.33
N THR A 59 0.51 14.79 12.24
CA THR A 59 0.01 16.14 12.59
C THR A 59 -0.03 17.11 11.41
N ALA A 60 0.33 16.66 10.19
CA ALA A 60 0.34 17.50 9.00
C ALA A 60 -1.06 18.02 8.66
N ALA A 61 -1.13 19.11 7.87
CA ALA A 61 -2.42 19.64 7.42
C ALA A 61 -3.17 18.64 6.51
N HIS A 62 -2.45 17.86 5.71
CA HIS A 62 -2.99 16.79 4.87
C HIS A 62 -2.56 15.44 5.42
N ARG A 63 -3.40 14.83 6.26
CA ARG A 63 -3.07 13.59 6.95
C ARG A 63 -3.50 12.40 6.13
N ASN A 64 -2.58 11.46 5.94
CA ASN A 64 -2.90 10.17 5.37
C ASN A 64 -3.61 9.32 6.42
N VAL A 65 -4.92 9.17 6.27
CA VAL A 65 -5.76 8.36 7.17
C VAL A 65 -5.95 6.93 6.67
N GLY A 66 -5.50 6.63 5.46
CA GLY A 66 -5.49 5.28 4.91
C GLY A 66 -4.53 5.16 3.73
N LEU A 67 -3.88 4.01 3.63
CA LEU A 67 -3.03 3.67 2.49
C LEU A 67 -3.48 2.33 1.94
N VAL A 68 -3.88 2.35 0.67
CA VAL A 68 -4.35 1.19 -0.07
C VAL A 68 -3.30 0.79 -1.11
N VAL A 69 -2.95 -0.49 -1.13
CA VAL A 69 -2.08 -1.07 -2.16
C VAL A 69 -2.82 -2.15 -2.91
N GLU A 70 -2.78 -2.10 -4.24
CA GLU A 70 -3.22 -3.19 -5.10
C GLU A 70 -2.08 -4.19 -5.35
N THR A 71 -2.35 -5.49 -5.25
CA THR A 71 -1.36 -6.53 -5.58
C THR A 71 -2.02 -7.79 -6.14
N ARG A 72 -1.20 -8.70 -6.68
CA ARG A 72 -1.61 -10.04 -7.14
C ARG A 72 -1.71 -11.01 -5.96
N PRO A 73 -2.65 -11.98 -6.00
CA PRO A 73 -2.82 -12.96 -4.93
C PRO A 73 -1.55 -13.75 -4.63
N ASP A 74 -0.77 -14.09 -5.65
CA ASP A 74 0.48 -14.88 -5.54
C ASP A 74 1.56 -14.19 -4.67
N TRP A 75 1.43 -12.89 -4.41
CA TRP A 75 2.39 -12.10 -3.65
C TRP A 75 1.99 -11.88 -2.19
N VAL A 76 0.83 -12.40 -1.75
CA VAL A 76 0.35 -12.23 -0.38
C VAL A 76 0.96 -13.28 0.55
N THR A 77 2.19 -13.01 0.99
CA THR A 77 2.90 -13.84 1.99
C THR A 77 2.92 -13.15 3.35
N PRO A 78 3.11 -13.88 4.48
CA PRO A 78 3.24 -13.27 5.80
C PRO A 78 4.36 -12.22 5.89
N ASP A 79 5.46 -12.44 5.17
CA ASP A 79 6.60 -11.50 5.12
C ASP A 79 6.26 -10.23 4.36
N GLU A 80 5.52 -10.37 3.24
CA GLU A 80 5.02 -9.23 2.49
C GLU A 80 4.00 -8.44 3.33
N ILE A 81 3.08 -9.10 4.04
CA ILE A 81 2.13 -8.42 4.94
C ILE A 81 2.87 -7.63 6.03
N ARG A 82 3.91 -8.21 6.64
CA ARG A 82 4.74 -7.47 7.61
C ARG A 82 5.41 -6.25 6.99
N HIS A 83 5.90 -6.36 5.76
CA HIS A 83 6.49 -5.23 5.06
C HIS A 83 5.46 -4.15 4.72
N LEU A 84 4.28 -4.52 4.18
CA LEU A 84 3.18 -3.59 3.89
C LEU A 84 2.74 -2.83 5.16
N ARG A 85 2.71 -3.49 6.31
CA ARG A 85 2.45 -2.82 7.60
C ARG A 85 3.51 -1.78 7.95
N LYS A 86 4.79 -2.05 7.72
CA LYS A 86 5.87 -1.07 7.92
C LYS A 86 5.71 0.14 6.99
N LEU A 87 5.21 -0.08 5.77
CA LEU A 87 4.91 1.00 4.83
C LEU A 87 3.72 1.87 5.25
N GLY A 88 2.93 1.44 6.25
CA GLY A 88 1.72 2.13 6.69
C GLY A 88 0.45 1.73 5.93
N VAL A 89 0.49 0.62 5.18
CA VAL A 89 -0.67 0.11 4.42
C VAL A 89 -1.76 -0.35 5.39
N THR A 90 -2.97 0.18 5.21
CA THR A 90 -4.15 -0.16 6.02
C THR A 90 -5.12 -1.07 5.27
N LYS A 91 -5.01 -1.17 3.95
CA LYS A 91 -5.88 -1.98 3.09
C LYS A 91 -5.09 -2.56 1.93
N VAL A 92 -5.29 -3.84 1.63
CA VAL A 92 -4.73 -4.49 0.45
C VAL A 92 -5.88 -4.89 -0.47
N GLN A 93 -5.82 -4.46 -1.72
CA GLN A 93 -6.74 -4.87 -2.78
C GLN A 93 -6.08 -5.98 -3.60
N ILE A 94 -6.78 -7.11 -3.73
CA ILE A 94 -6.29 -8.25 -4.52
C ILE A 94 -6.91 -8.19 -5.90
N GLY A 95 -6.08 -7.95 -6.91
CA GLY A 95 -6.50 -7.99 -8.31
C GLY A 95 -6.77 -9.43 -8.74
N VAL A 96 -8.01 -9.89 -8.60
CA VAL A 96 -8.46 -11.17 -9.16
C VAL A 96 -8.90 -10.94 -10.61
N GLN A 97 -8.03 -11.30 -11.56
CA GLN A 97 -8.42 -11.35 -12.97
C GLN A 97 -9.06 -12.71 -13.25
N SER A 98 -10.39 -12.71 -13.34
CA SER A 98 -11.29 -13.85 -13.65
C SER A 98 -11.14 -15.08 -12.74
N LEU A 99 -12.28 -15.68 -12.35
CA LEU A 99 -12.33 -16.98 -11.67
C LEU A 99 -12.31 -18.15 -12.66
N ASP A 100 -12.17 -17.86 -13.95
CA ASP A 100 -12.22 -18.84 -15.03
C ASP A 100 -10.81 -19.33 -15.37
N ASP A 101 -10.49 -20.53 -14.87
CA ASP A 101 -9.23 -21.22 -15.10
C ASP A 101 -8.95 -21.49 -16.59
N GLU A 102 -9.99 -21.51 -17.46
CA GLU A 102 -9.82 -21.70 -18.90
C GLU A 102 -9.29 -20.44 -19.59
N ILE A 103 -9.75 -19.26 -19.18
CA ILE A 103 -9.26 -17.96 -19.68
C ILE A 103 -7.83 -17.66 -19.18
N LEU A 104 -7.47 -18.13 -17.98
CA LEU A 104 -6.12 -18.00 -17.42
C LEU A 104 -5.10 -18.89 -18.16
N ALA A 105 -5.51 -20.10 -18.59
CA ALA A 105 -4.68 -21.02 -19.36
C ALA A 105 -4.39 -20.51 -20.78
N LEU A 106 -5.36 -19.88 -21.44
CA LEU A 106 -5.21 -19.28 -22.78
C LEU A 106 -4.16 -18.16 -22.82
N ASN A 107 -3.90 -17.49 -21.67
CA ASN A 107 -2.92 -16.40 -21.55
C ASN A 107 -1.52 -16.85 -21.07
N LYS A 108 -1.19 -18.15 -21.12
CA LYS A 108 0.13 -18.72 -20.74
C LYS A 108 0.57 -18.39 -19.30
N ARG A 109 -0.36 -18.39 -18.34
CA ARG A 109 -0.05 -18.13 -16.94
C ARG A 109 -0.06 -19.45 -16.15
N PRO A 110 1.00 -19.81 -15.39
CA PRO A 110 1.05 -21.08 -14.69
C PRO A 110 -0.01 -21.17 -13.58
N LYS A 111 -0.71 -22.32 -13.53
CA LYS A 111 -1.70 -22.67 -12.50
C LYS A 111 -1.01 -22.92 -11.16
N THR A 112 -0.82 -21.91 -10.32
CA THR A 112 -0.56 -22.13 -8.89
C THR A 112 -0.74 -20.84 -8.09
N ALA A 113 -1.93 -20.64 -7.53
CA ALA A 113 -2.06 -20.11 -6.18
C ALA A 113 -3.36 -20.64 -5.59
N ARG A 114 -3.24 -21.69 -4.78
CA ARG A 114 -4.25 -21.96 -3.75
C ARG A 114 -4.42 -20.66 -2.98
N ILE A 115 -5.61 -20.10 -3.03
CA ILE A 115 -6.04 -19.04 -2.12
C ILE A 115 -6.01 -19.66 -0.73
N SER A 116 -4.86 -19.62 -0.05
CA SER A 116 -4.85 -19.57 1.42
C SER A 116 -5.79 -18.44 1.80
N PRO A 117 -6.65 -18.55 2.84
CA PRO A 117 -7.65 -17.53 3.10
C PRO A 117 -6.97 -16.20 3.51
N VAL A 118 -6.58 -15.42 2.50
CA VAL A 118 -5.94 -14.10 2.58
C VAL A 118 -6.80 -13.14 3.40
N SER A 119 -8.11 -13.34 3.36
CA SER A 119 -9.12 -12.63 4.15
C SER A 119 -8.86 -12.74 5.67
N SER A 120 -8.38 -13.88 6.17
CA SER A 120 -8.07 -14.10 7.59
C SER A 120 -6.82 -13.34 8.02
N MET A 121 -5.79 -13.30 7.16
CA MET A 121 -4.47 -12.79 7.50
C MET A 121 -4.43 -11.26 7.54
N ILE A 122 -5.23 -10.59 6.70
CA ILE A 122 -5.35 -9.13 6.68
C ILE A 122 -6.20 -8.60 7.84
N ARG A 123 -7.23 -9.34 8.27
CA ARG A 123 -8.12 -8.93 9.38
C ARG A 123 -7.52 -9.16 10.77
N LEU A 124 -6.65 -10.16 10.96
CA LEU A 124 -6.12 -10.51 12.29
C LEU A 124 -5.07 -9.52 12.82
N SER A 125 -4.39 -8.79 11.93
CA SER A 125 -3.24 -7.95 12.31
C SER A 125 -3.59 -6.52 12.73
N ALA A 126 -4.89 -6.15 12.74
CA ALA A 126 -5.38 -4.83 13.12
C ALA A 126 -5.85 -4.73 14.59
N ARG A 127 -5.66 -5.78 15.41
CA ARG A 127 -6.14 -5.85 16.82
C ARG A 127 -5.04 -5.96 17.89
N THR A 128 -3.77 -5.80 17.53
CA THR A 128 -2.67 -5.78 18.51
C THR A 128 -1.86 -4.49 18.40
N SER A 129 -2.35 -3.47 19.10
CA SER A 129 -1.60 -2.32 19.64
C SER A 129 -2.38 -1.78 20.82
#